data_AF-A0A4R0XDM0-F1
#
_entry.id   AF-A0A4R0XDM0-F1
#
_cell.length_a   1.000
_cell.length_b   1.000
_cell.length_c   1.000
_cell.angle_alpha   90.00
_cell.angle_beta   90.00
_cell.angle_gamma   90.00
#
_symmetry.space_group_name_H-M   'P 1'
#
loop_
_entity.id
_entity.type
_entity.pdbx_description
1 polymer ?
#
loop_
_entity_poly.entity_id
_entity_poly.type
_entity_poly.pdbx_seq_one_letter_code
_entity_poly.pdbx_strand_id
1 'polypeptide(L)'
;MAALDRAMLHLCFAGALRACELVGLCIGDLHMQPYASLVIHGNGRRQRCSPLWKEALKAWLAVRGTVATPEVFINARGEAMARSGFQYILRRHTKAAS
;
A
#
# COMPACT_ATOMS: atom_id res chain seq x y z
N MET A 1 -4.76 14.44 4.46
CA MET A 1 -3.88 13.42 3.83
C MET A 1 -4.73 12.61 2.86
N ALA A 2 -4.28 12.44 1.61
CA ALA A 2 -5.02 11.65 0.63
C ALA A 2 -5.13 10.18 1.08
N ALA A 3 -6.20 9.48 0.67
CA ALA A 3 -6.42 8.08 1.04
C ALA A 3 -5.26 7.17 0.58
N LEU A 4 -4.72 7.43 -0.62
CA LEU A 4 -3.52 6.79 -1.16
C LEU A 4 -2.33 6.94 -0.21
N ASP A 5 -1.97 8.19 0.12
CA ASP A 5 -0.83 8.49 0.97
C ASP A 5 -0.93 7.79 2.34
N ARG A 6 -2.12 7.86 2.95
CA ARG A 6 -2.39 7.19 4.23
C ARG A 6 -2.21 5.68 4.09
N ALA A 7 -2.78 5.06 3.08
CA ALA A 7 -2.67 3.61 2.86
C ALA A 7 -1.20 3.19 2.64
N MET A 8 -0.46 3.90 1.78
CA MET A 8 0.95 3.60 1.51
C MET A 8 1.83 3.74 2.74
N LEU A 9 1.66 4.81 3.53
CA LEU A 9 2.44 5.04 4.74
C LEU A 9 2.10 4.02 5.83
N HIS A 10 0.81 3.73 6.04
CA HIS A 10 0.38 2.73 7.03
C HIS A 10 0.87 1.33 6.66
N LEU A 11 0.76 0.90 5.40
CA LEU A 11 1.28 -0.41 4.99
C LEU A 11 2.79 -0.49 5.09
N CYS A 12 3.51 0.57 4.67
CA CYS A 12 4.96 0.61 4.80
C CYS A 12 5.40 0.48 6.26
N PHE A 13 4.79 1.24 7.16
CA PHE A 13 5.18 1.29 8.56
C PHE A 13 4.67 0.09 9.37
N ALA A 14 3.36 -0.18 9.34
CA ALA A 14 2.76 -1.27 10.12
C ALA A 14 3.07 -2.65 9.54
N GLY A 15 3.31 -2.75 8.22
CA GLY A 15 3.72 -3.98 7.55
C GLY A 15 5.22 -4.21 7.52
N ALA A 16 6.03 -3.21 7.90
CA ALA A 16 7.49 -3.19 7.73
C ALA A 16 7.91 -3.55 6.30
N LEU A 17 7.17 -3.03 5.31
CA LEU A 17 7.38 -3.31 3.89
C LEU A 17 8.51 -2.43 3.35
N ARG A 18 9.35 -3.02 2.48
CA ARG A 18 10.26 -2.25 1.65
C ARG A 18 9.47 -1.51 0.57
N ALA A 19 10.04 -0.41 0.06
CA ALA A 19 9.42 0.36 -1.01
C ALA A 19 9.09 -0.50 -2.25
N CYS A 20 9.95 -1.45 -2.63
CA CYS A 20 9.71 -2.36 -3.75
C CYS A 20 8.57 -3.35 -3.49
N GLU A 21 8.47 -3.89 -2.27
CA GLU A 21 7.39 -4.80 -1.87
C GLU A 21 6.05 -4.08 -1.82
N LEU A 22 6.04 -2.83 -1.34
CA LEU A 22 4.83 -2.00 -1.27
C LEU A 22 4.27 -1.70 -2.66
N VAL A 23 5.12 -1.25 -3.59
CA VAL A 23 4.66 -0.85 -4.93
C VAL A 23 4.31 -2.04 -5.83
N GLY A 24 4.87 -3.22 -5.57
CA GLY A 24 4.53 -4.46 -6.27
C GLY A 24 3.42 -5.28 -5.63
N LEU A 25 2.83 -4.83 -4.52
CA LEU A 25 1.76 -5.54 -3.82
C LEU A 25 0.51 -5.64 -4.72
N CYS A 26 0.04 -6.86 -4.96
CA CYS A 26 -1.13 -7.10 -5.80
C CYS A 26 -2.41 -7.28 -4.97
N ILE A 27 -3.57 -6.99 -5.56
CA ILE A 27 -4.88 -7.18 -4.90
C ILE A 27 -5.06 -8.65 -4.49
N GLY A 28 -4.56 -9.59 -5.29
CA GLY A 28 -4.60 -11.03 -4.98
C GLY A 28 -3.80 -11.43 -3.73
N ASP A 29 -2.86 -10.60 -3.27
CA ASP A 29 -2.07 -10.85 -2.06
C ASP A 29 -2.77 -10.34 -0.79
N LEU A 30 -3.94 -9.70 -0.93
CA LEU A 30 -4.72 -9.15 0.16
C LEU A 30 -5.83 -10.10 0.59
N HIS A 31 -5.80 -10.54 1.84
CA HIS A 31 -6.88 -11.28 2.46
C HIS A 31 -7.53 -10.41 3.54
N MET A 32 -8.79 -10.06 3.35
CA MET A 32 -9.53 -9.17 4.27
C MET A 32 -10.41 -9.94 5.28
N GLN A 33 -10.66 -11.24 5.03
CA GLN A 33 -11.60 -12.10 5.77
C GLN A 33 -11.04 -13.53 5.87
N PRO A 34 -11.23 -14.24 7.01
CA PRO A 34 -11.81 -13.78 8.27
C PRO A 34 -10.87 -12.85 9.06
N TYR A 35 -9.55 -12.97 8.85
CA TYR A 35 -8.53 -12.10 9.43
C TYR A 35 -7.84 -11.30 8.33
N ALA A 36 -7.51 -10.04 8.62
CA ALA A 36 -6.77 -9.22 7.66
C ALA A 36 -5.32 -9.68 7.62
N SER A 37 -4.91 -10.26 6.50
CA SER A 37 -3.52 -10.64 6.22
C SER A 37 -3.10 -10.17 4.83
N LEU A 38 -1.81 -9.92 4.67
CA LEU A 38 -1.21 -9.63 3.38
C LEU A 38 -0.01 -10.55 3.15
N VAL A 39 0.17 -10.99 1.90
CA VAL A 39 1.30 -11.82 1.47
C VAL A 39 2.38 -10.90 0.89
N ILE A 40 3.60 -11.02 1.41
CA ILE A 40 4.76 -10.26 0.93
C ILE A 40 5.67 -11.20 0.16
N HIS A 41 5.93 -10.86 -1.09
CA HIS A 41 6.90 -11.54 -1.94
C HIS A 41 8.27 -10.88 -1.78
N GLY A 42 9.10 -11.45 -0.90
CA GLY A 42 10.46 -10.99 -0.60
C GLY A 42 11.32 -12.15 -0.07
N ASN A 43 12.58 -11.89 0.29
CA ASN A 43 13.61 -12.91 0.65
C ASN A 43 13.33 -13.69 1.97
N GLY A 44 12.06 -13.81 2.33
CA GLY A 44 11.47 -14.62 3.38
C GLY A 44 9.97 -14.38 3.27
N ARG A 45 9.21 -15.36 2.75
CA ARG A 45 7.74 -15.28 2.69
C ARG A 45 7.20 -15.02 4.10
N ARG A 46 6.66 -13.83 4.34
CA ARG A 46 6.14 -13.42 5.64
C ARG A 46 4.71 -12.92 5.45
N GLN A 47 3.77 -13.59 6.11
CA GLN A 47 2.41 -13.07 6.27
C GLN A 47 2.41 -12.07 7.42
N ARG A 48 1.67 -10.96 7.25
CA ARG A 48 1.51 -9.94 8.29
C ARG A 48 0.03 -9.72 8.57
N CYS A 49 -0.33 -9.78 9.86
CA CYS A 49 -1.68 -9.48 10.35
C CYS A 49 -1.57 -8.28 11.27
N SER A 50 -2.01 -7.10 10.83
CA SER A 50 -2.13 -5.93 11.69
C SER A 50 -3.42 -5.18 11.39
N PRO A 51 -4.19 -4.77 12.41
CA PRO A 51 -5.47 -4.10 12.19
C PRO A 51 -5.30 -2.68 11.65
N LEU A 52 -4.14 -2.04 11.86
CA LEU A 52 -3.93 -0.62 11.54
C LEU A 52 -3.88 -0.32 10.04
N TRP A 53 -3.37 -1.25 9.23
CA TRP A 53 -3.33 -1.07 7.78
C TRP A 53 -4.66 -1.37 7.11
N LYS A 54 -5.52 -2.18 7.75
CA LYS A 54 -6.81 -2.61 7.20
C LYS A 54 -7.72 -1.43 6.85
N GLU A 55 -7.91 -0.51 7.78
CA GLU A 55 -8.84 0.61 7.59
C GLU A 55 -8.32 1.63 6.56
N ALA A 56 -7.02 1.93 6.60
CA ALA A 56 -6.40 2.80 5.59
C ALA A 56 -6.48 2.19 4.19
N LEU A 57 -6.24 0.88 4.08
CA LEU A 57 -6.30 0.15 2.82
C LEU A 57 -7.73 0.09 2.27
N LYS A 58 -8.73 -0.20 3.10
CA LYS A 58 -10.15 -0.16 2.68
C LYS A 58 -10.54 1.21 2.14
N ALA A 59 -10.16 2.28 2.84
CA ALA A 59 -10.46 3.64 2.40
C ALA A 59 -9.83 3.95 1.04
N TRP A 60 -8.61 3.46 0.79
CA TRP A 60 -7.98 3.55 -0.52
C TRP A 60 -8.70 2.72 -1.58
N LEU A 61 -9.00 1.45 -1.30
CA LEU A 61 -9.70 0.55 -2.25
C LEU A 61 -11.09 1.09 -2.64
N ALA A 62 -11.77 1.79 -1.74
CA ALA A 62 -13.06 2.43 -2.02
C ALA A 62 -12.97 3.56 -3.07
N VAL A 63 -11.81 4.23 -3.19
CA VAL A 63 -11.61 5.36 -4.13
C VAL A 63 -10.68 5.02 -5.29
N ARG A 64 -9.93 3.90 -5.23
CA ARG A 64 -9.02 3.43 -6.27
C ARG A 64 -9.74 3.23 -7.62
N GLY A 65 -11.00 2.82 -7.58
CA GLY A 65 -11.75 2.43 -8.77
C GLY A 65 -11.27 1.12 -9.39
N THR A 66 -11.92 0.73 -10.49
CA THR A 66 -11.57 -0.46 -11.27
C THR A 66 -10.54 -0.08 -12.33
N VAL A 67 -9.38 -0.70 -12.29
CA VAL A 67 -8.31 -0.53 -13.29
C VAL A 67 -7.77 -1.90 -13.70
N ALA A 68 -7.16 -1.99 -14.88
CA ALA A 68 -6.63 -3.25 -15.42
C ALA A 68 -5.40 -3.76 -14.65
N THR A 69 -4.71 -2.88 -13.95
CA THR A 69 -3.49 -3.16 -13.20
C THR A 69 -3.80 -3.95 -11.91
N PRO A 70 -3.13 -5.08 -11.65
CA PRO A 70 -3.35 -5.90 -10.45
C PRO A 70 -2.78 -5.28 -9.17
N GLU A 71 -1.85 -4.33 -9.28
CA GLU A 71 -1.20 -3.65 -8.16
C GLU A 71 -2.20 -2.82 -7.34
N VAL A 72 -2.09 -2.92 -6.01
CA VAL A 72 -2.95 -2.22 -5.05
C VAL A 72 -2.82 -0.70 -5.20
N PHE A 73 -1.59 -0.21 -5.35
CA PHE A 73 -1.29 1.21 -5.44
C PHE A 73 -1.08 1.61 -6.90
N ILE A 74 -1.85 2.61 -7.32
CA ILE A 74 -1.83 3.12 -8.70
C ILE A 74 -1.60 4.62 -8.70
N ASN A 75 -1.03 5.11 -9.79
CA ASN A 75 -0.81 6.53 -10.03
C ASN A 75 -2.10 7.20 -10.55
N ALA A 76 -2.06 8.52 -10.74
CA ALA A 76 -3.22 9.28 -11.24
C ALA A 76 -3.68 8.88 -12.66
N ARG A 77 -2.85 8.16 -13.42
CA ARG A 77 -3.18 7.61 -14.75
C ARG A 77 -3.77 6.20 -14.68
N GLY A 78 -3.90 5.63 -13.48
CA GLY A 78 -4.40 4.27 -13.28
C GLY A 78 -3.36 3.17 -13.46
N GLU A 79 -2.08 3.53 -13.65
CA GLU A 79 -0.98 2.58 -13.83
C GLU A 79 -0.35 2.22 -12.48
N ALA A 80 0.43 1.14 -12.42
CA ALA A 80 1.14 0.73 -11.21
C ALA A 80 1.99 1.87 -10.64
N MET A 81 1.94 2.03 -9.31
CA MET A 81 2.76 3.00 -8.60
C MET A 81 4.24 2.64 -8.76
N ALA A 82 5.08 3.61 -9.11
CA ALA A 82 6.52 3.41 -9.13
C ALA A 82 7.14 3.69 -7.75
N ARG A 83 8.32 3.11 -7.49
CA ARG A 83 9.13 3.42 -6.28
C ARG A 83 9.38 4.91 -6.11
N SER A 84 9.65 5.64 -7.19
CA SER A 84 9.87 7.09 -7.18
C SER A 84 8.60 7.85 -6.74
N GLY A 85 7.42 7.36 -7.12
CA GLY A 85 6.13 7.91 -6.67
C GLY A 85 5.95 7.76 -5.15
N PHE A 86 6.31 6.60 -4.60
CA PHE A 86 6.31 6.41 -3.15
C PHE A 86 7.33 7.32 -2.44
N GLN A 87 8.54 7.45 -2.97
CA GLN A 87 9.55 8.35 -2.41
C GLN A 87 9.10 9.82 -2.40
N TYR A 88 8.38 10.24 -3.44
CA TYR A 88 7.77 11.57 -3.49
C TYR A 88 6.74 11.77 -2.37
N ILE A 89 5.85 10.79 -2.16
CA ILE A 89 4.86 10.81 -1.06
C ILE A 89 5.58 10.89 0.28
N LEU A 90 6.57 10.03 0.53
CA LEU A 90 7.37 10.07 1.76
C LEU A 90 7.98 11.45 2.00
N ARG A 91 8.65 12.03 0.99
CA ARG A 91 9.31 13.33 1.11
C ARG A 91 8.31 14.46 1.36
N ARG A 92 7.11 14.38 0.78
CA ARG A 92 6.04 15.36 1.01
C ARG A 92 5.57 15.33 2.46
N HIS A 93 5.41 14.14 3.04
CA HIS A 93 4.91 13.99 4.41
C HIS A 93 5.99 14.18 5.47
N THR A 94 7.26 13.90 5.20
CA THR A 94 8.35 14.24 6.13
C THR A 94 8.53 15.75 6.26
N LYS A 95 8.41 16.50 5.15
CA LYS A 95 8.44 17.97 5.16
C LYS A 95 7.27 18.60 5.90
N ALA A 96 6.11 17.95 5.90
CA ALA A 96 4.91 18.43 6.60
C ALA A 96 4.91 18.14 8.10
N ALA A 97 5.83 17.29 8.57
CA ALA A 97 5.97 16.89 9.98
C ALA A 97 7.20 17.52 10.67
N SER A 98 7.88 18.46 9.99
CA SER A 98 9.02 19.24 10.52
C SER A 98 8.57 20.60 11.00
#